data_AF-A0A8T3Y4H2-F1
#
_entry.id   AF-A0A8T3Y4H2-F1
#
_cell.length_a   1.000
_cell.length_b   1.000
_cell.length_c   1.000
_cell.angle_alpha   90.00
_cell.angle_beta   90.00
_cell.angle_gamma   90.00
#
_symmetry.space_group_name_H-M   'P 1'
#
loop_
_entity.id
_entity.type
_entity.pdbx_description
1 polymer ?
#
loop_
_entity_poly.entity_id
_entity_poly.type
_entity_poly.pdbx_seq_one_letter_code
_entity_poly.pdbx_strand_id
1 'polypeptide(L)'
;MSVLQFAERGFLARAEDQCVLIGEGPVDQPITGIVRLDRIPDAASFGVIRVEKLPCGLSIQLPDSTVVYAQQSFSAREAKSQRCDVLILAPGVSDEKAVKVAKPKLAILQNSTLDRSREIQRKTGIQTIVANAGTVINLAAYSARSGQTRLV
;
A
#
# COMPACT_ATOMS: atom_id res chain seq x y z
N MET A 1 12.96 -8.55 -2.48
CA MET A 1 12.26 -7.58 -3.35
C MET A 1 10.79 -7.67 -3.03
N SER A 2 10.11 -6.54 -2.84
CA SER A 2 8.70 -6.55 -2.44
C SER A 2 7.75 -6.36 -3.62
N VAL A 3 6.65 -7.12 -3.62
CA VAL A 3 5.62 -7.10 -4.66
C VAL A 3 4.24 -7.01 -4.02
N LEU A 4 3.36 -6.22 -4.62
CA LEU A 4 1.93 -6.18 -4.30
C LEU A 4 1.14 -6.82 -5.44
N GLN A 5 0.24 -7.73 -5.11
CA GLN A 5 -0.68 -8.32 -6.07
C GLN A 5 -2.12 -8.10 -5.60
N PHE A 6 -2.89 -7.37 -6.38
CA PHE A 6 -4.23 -6.92 -5.98
C PHE A 6 -5.28 -7.99 -6.24
N ALA A 7 -6.17 -8.15 -5.25
CA ALA A 7 -7.38 -8.95 -5.33
C ALA A 7 -8.60 -8.00 -5.30
N GLU A 8 -9.79 -8.56 -5.45
CA GLU A 8 -11.04 -7.77 -5.47
C GLU A 8 -11.24 -6.95 -4.18
N ARG A 9 -10.90 -7.52 -3.02
CA ARG A 9 -11.14 -6.93 -1.69
C ARG A 9 -9.90 -6.92 -0.80
N GLY A 10 -8.73 -6.86 -1.42
CA GLY A 10 -7.47 -6.94 -0.71
C GLY A 10 -6.28 -6.99 -1.64
N PHE A 11 -5.14 -7.37 -1.10
CA PHE A 11 -3.93 -7.62 -1.88
C PHE A 11 -3.00 -8.57 -1.13
N LEU A 12 -2.15 -9.26 -1.89
CA LEU A 12 -1.04 -10.03 -1.37
C LEU A 12 0.19 -9.14 -1.29
N ALA A 13 0.76 -9.02 -0.09
CA ALA A 13 2.07 -8.43 0.14
C ALA A 13 3.12 -9.54 0.15
N ARG A 14 4.07 -9.48 -0.79
CA ARG A 14 5.11 -10.49 -0.96
C ARG A 14 6.48 -9.88 -0.73
N ALA A 15 7.30 -10.54 0.07
CA ALA A 15 8.69 -10.18 0.27
C ALA A 15 9.49 -11.42 0.63
N GLU A 16 10.56 -11.69 -0.11
CA GLU A 16 11.36 -12.91 0.05
C GLU A 16 10.45 -14.15 -0.08
N ASP A 17 10.54 -15.11 0.85
CA ASP A 17 9.69 -16.30 0.89
C ASP A 17 8.35 -16.08 1.61
N GLN A 18 8.05 -14.84 2.00
CA GLN A 18 6.83 -14.49 2.73
C GLN A 18 5.75 -13.96 1.80
N CYS A 19 4.53 -14.46 1.98
CA CYS A 19 3.36 -13.99 1.26
C CYS A 19 2.18 -13.81 2.23
N VAL A 20 1.76 -12.58 2.45
CA VAL A 20 0.68 -12.25 3.41
C VAL A 20 -0.50 -11.67 2.65
N LEU A 21 -1.69 -12.25 2.86
CA LEU A 21 -2.94 -11.67 2.37
C LEU A 21 -3.39 -10.55 3.32
N ILE A 22 -3.58 -9.35 2.78
CA ILE A 22 -4.20 -8.22 3.46
C ILE A 22 -5.61 -8.04 2.90
N GLY A 23 -6.62 -8.23 3.75
CA GLY A 23 -8.04 -8.19 3.35
C GLY A 23 -8.59 -9.55 2.91
N GLU A 24 -9.38 -9.54 1.85
CA GLU A 24 -10.10 -10.70 1.33
C GLU A 24 -9.83 -10.90 -0.17
N GLY A 25 -9.90 -12.15 -0.62
CA GLY A 25 -9.81 -12.50 -2.02
C GLY A 25 -9.42 -13.95 -2.24
N PRO A 26 -9.62 -14.48 -3.45
CA PRO A 26 -9.10 -15.79 -3.83
C PRO A 26 -7.57 -15.78 -3.75
N VAL A 27 -7.02 -16.90 -3.29
CA VAL A 27 -5.58 -17.09 -3.17
C VAL A 27 -5.24 -18.43 -3.78
N ASP A 28 -4.71 -18.39 -5.00
CA ASP A 28 -4.30 -19.59 -5.74
C ASP A 28 -2.85 -20.01 -5.43
N GLN A 29 -2.28 -19.46 -4.37
CA GLN A 29 -0.88 -19.65 -3.98
C GLN A 29 -0.73 -19.87 -2.47
N PRO A 30 0.34 -20.54 -2.02
CA PRO A 30 0.63 -20.65 -0.59
C PRO A 30 0.82 -19.26 0.04
N ILE A 31 0.21 -19.06 1.21
CA ILE A 31 0.35 -17.84 2.02
C ILE A 31 0.91 -18.19 3.39
N THR A 32 1.79 -17.33 3.89
CA THR A 32 2.33 -17.39 5.25
C THR A 32 1.27 -16.98 6.28
N GLY A 33 0.37 -16.06 5.91
CA GLY A 33 -0.62 -15.54 6.84
C GLY A 33 -1.71 -14.70 6.19
N ILE A 34 -2.76 -14.43 6.95
CA ILE A 34 -3.89 -13.59 6.57
C ILE A 34 -4.07 -12.51 7.64
N VAL A 35 -4.13 -11.26 7.21
CA VAL A 35 -4.58 -10.13 8.03
C VAL A 35 -5.95 -9.70 7.52
N ARG A 36 -6.98 -10.03 8.30
CA ARG A 36 -8.35 -9.62 7.98
C ARG A 36 -8.65 -8.23 8.52
N LEU A 37 -9.35 -7.43 7.74
CA LEU A 37 -9.63 -6.02 8.01
C LEU A 37 -10.73 -5.83 9.06
N ASP A 38 -11.56 -6.85 9.30
CA ASP A 38 -12.58 -6.89 10.34
C ASP A 38 -12.03 -7.32 11.71
N ARG A 39 -10.85 -7.95 11.72
CA ARG A 39 -10.17 -8.47 12.92
C ARG A 39 -8.74 -7.97 12.98
N ILE A 40 -8.55 -6.65 12.87
CA ILE A 40 -7.23 -6.05 12.80
C ILE A 40 -6.48 -6.30 14.11
N PRO A 41 -5.42 -7.13 14.14
CA PRO A 41 -4.55 -7.23 15.29
C PRO A 41 -3.79 -5.91 15.45
N ASP A 42 -3.52 -5.47 16.68
CA ASP A 42 -2.79 -4.23 16.93
C ASP A 42 -1.41 -4.24 16.25
N ALA A 43 -0.76 -5.41 16.24
CA ALA A 43 0.37 -5.72 15.38
C ALA A 43 0.42 -7.22 15.05
N ALA A 44 0.93 -7.56 13.86
CA ALA A 44 1.26 -8.92 13.45
C ALA A 44 2.58 -8.93 12.68
N SER A 45 3.35 -10.01 12.82
CA SER A 45 4.62 -10.19 12.11
C SER A 45 4.66 -11.54 11.42
N PHE A 46 5.06 -11.54 10.15
CA PHE A 46 5.17 -12.70 9.28
C PHE A 46 6.57 -12.68 8.64
N GLY A 47 7.57 -13.15 9.40
CA GLY A 47 8.97 -13.03 9.02
C GLY A 47 9.37 -11.56 8.83
N VAL A 48 9.69 -11.18 7.61
CA VAL A 48 10.14 -9.82 7.25
C VAL A 48 9.01 -8.83 6.97
N ILE A 49 7.75 -9.29 6.96
CA ILE A 49 6.57 -8.44 6.78
C ILE A 49 5.97 -8.15 8.15
N ARG A 50 5.83 -6.87 8.50
CA ARG A 50 5.13 -6.44 9.72
C ARG A 50 3.89 -5.65 9.36
N VAL A 51 2.81 -5.88 10.08
CA VAL A 51 1.54 -5.20 9.88
C VAL A 51 1.11 -4.60 11.21
N GLU A 52 0.82 -3.31 11.22
CA GLU A 52 0.39 -2.55 12.38
C GLU A 52 -0.94 -1.86 12.09
N LYS A 53 -1.80 -1.82 13.10
CA LYS A 53 -3.08 -1.11 13.01
C LYS A 53 -2.85 0.39 13.06
N LEU A 54 -3.48 1.11 12.13
CA LEU A 54 -3.61 2.56 12.17
C LEU A 54 -5.09 2.95 12.34
N PRO A 55 -5.40 4.12 12.90
CA PRO A 55 -6.80 4.57 12.98
C PRO A 55 -7.45 4.66 11.58
N CYS A 56 -6.70 5.05 10.56
CA CYS A 56 -7.15 5.13 9.16
C CYS A 56 -7.08 3.80 8.36
N GLY A 57 -6.50 2.72 8.91
CA GLY A 57 -6.30 1.47 8.20
C GLY A 57 -5.11 0.65 8.71
N LEU A 58 -4.17 0.30 7.84
CA LEU A 58 -3.00 -0.53 8.17
C LEU A 58 -1.70 0.10 7.70
N SER A 59 -0.65 -0.05 8.51
CA SER A 59 0.74 0.13 8.09
C SER A 59 1.36 -1.24 7.84
N ILE A 60 1.86 -1.47 6.63
CA ILE A 60 2.57 -2.69 6.24
C ILE A 60 4.03 -2.33 5.98
N GLN A 61 4.90 -2.74 6.88
CA GLN A 61 6.34 -2.59 6.73
C GLN A 61 6.87 -3.80 5.95
N LEU A 62 7.48 -3.50 4.80
CA LEU A 62 8.20 -4.44 3.95
C LEU A 62 9.71 -4.14 4.05
N PRO A 63 10.60 -5.08 3.65
CA PRO A 63 12.05 -4.87 3.77
C PRO A 63 12.58 -3.60 3.09
N ASP A 64 11.92 -3.14 2.03
CA ASP A 64 12.37 -2.06 1.16
C ASP A 64 11.43 -0.84 1.15
N SER A 65 10.25 -0.94 1.75
CA SER A 65 9.20 0.08 1.65
C SER A 65 8.21 0.01 2.79
N THR A 66 7.57 1.14 3.11
CA THR A 66 6.39 1.16 3.98
C THR A 66 5.15 1.44 3.14
N VAL A 67 4.19 0.52 3.20
CA VAL A 67 2.91 0.59 2.50
C VAL A 67 1.82 0.93 3.50
N VAL A 68 1.09 2.00 3.27
CA VAL A 68 -0.11 2.33 4.06
C VAL A 68 -1.34 1.93 3.27
N TYR A 69 -2.17 1.06 3.82
CA TYR A 69 -3.49 0.74 3.26
C TYR A 69 -4.57 1.49 4.03
N ALA A 70 -5.10 2.54 3.41
CA ALA A 70 -6.10 3.42 4.01
C ALA A 70 -7.51 2.95 3.64
N GLN A 71 -8.32 2.66 4.66
CA GLN A 71 -9.73 2.30 4.53
C GLN A 71 -10.67 3.44 4.94
N GLN A 72 -10.14 4.45 5.62
CA GLN A 72 -10.87 5.61 6.09
C GLN A 72 -10.12 6.90 5.76
N SER A 73 -10.75 8.03 6.07
CA SER A 73 -10.15 9.34 5.88
C SER A 73 -8.84 9.47 6.66
N PHE A 74 -7.79 9.88 5.95
CA PHE A 74 -6.44 10.03 6.48
C PHE A 74 -6.28 11.40 7.15
N SER A 75 -5.93 11.43 8.44
CA SER A 75 -5.69 12.70 9.14
C SER A 75 -4.26 13.23 8.91
N ALA A 76 -4.09 14.54 9.08
CA ALA A 76 -2.77 15.18 8.97
C ALA A 76 -1.78 14.79 10.06
N ARG A 77 -2.29 14.33 11.21
CA ARG A 77 -1.45 13.86 12.32
C ARG A 77 -0.85 12.50 11.99
N GLU A 78 -1.67 11.57 11.51
CA GLU A 78 -1.24 10.21 11.14
C GLU A 78 -0.19 10.23 10.02
N ALA A 79 -0.41 11.09 9.01
CA ALA A 79 0.50 11.28 7.89
C ALA A 79 1.91 11.72 8.31
N LYS A 80 2.02 12.55 9.35
CA LYS A 80 3.30 13.05 9.84
C LYS A 80 4.02 12.02 10.70
N SER A 81 3.28 11.16 11.40
CA SER A 81 3.86 10.15 12.28
C SER A 81 4.31 8.89 11.57
N GLN A 82 3.83 8.65 10.34
CA GLN A 82 4.10 7.42 9.61
C GLN A 82 4.87 7.70 8.33
N ARG A 83 5.96 6.96 8.13
CA ARG A 83 6.62 6.92 6.83
C ARG A 83 5.69 6.20 5.85
N CYS A 84 5.34 6.85 4.75
CA CYS A 84 4.47 6.28 3.72
C CYS A 84 5.21 6.36 2.37
N ASP A 85 5.88 5.28 1.96
CA ASP A 85 6.50 5.22 0.64
C ASP A 85 5.44 4.94 -0.43
N VAL A 86 4.48 4.06 -0.13
CA VAL A 86 3.35 3.70 -1.00
C VAL A 86 2.04 3.84 -0.23
N LEU A 87 1.08 4.56 -0.80
CA LEU A 87 -0.28 4.69 -0.24
C LEU A 87 -1.26 3.92 -1.12
N ILE A 88 -1.98 2.96 -0.53
CA ILE A 88 -3.09 2.27 -1.17
C ILE A 88 -4.38 2.82 -0.58
N LEU A 89 -5.28 3.29 -1.45
CA LEU A 89 -6.58 3.82 -1.08
C LEU A 89 -7.66 2.79 -1.42
N ALA A 90 -8.40 2.35 -0.40
CA ALA A 90 -9.55 1.49 -0.59
C ALA A 90 -10.68 2.23 -1.36
N PRO A 91 -11.58 1.50 -2.03
CA PRO A 91 -12.70 2.12 -2.74
C PRO A 91 -13.54 3.03 -1.82
N GLY A 92 -13.85 4.24 -2.28
CA GLY A 92 -14.70 5.20 -1.56
C GLY A 92 -13.98 6.08 -0.53
N VAL A 93 -12.66 5.93 -0.35
CA VAL A 93 -11.86 6.82 0.51
C VAL A 93 -11.63 8.17 -0.21
N SER A 94 -11.53 9.27 0.56
CA SER A 94 -11.22 10.59 -0.02
C SER A 94 -9.77 10.68 -0.49
N ASP A 95 -9.54 10.42 -1.78
CA ASP A 95 -8.21 10.23 -2.34
C ASP A 95 -7.29 11.46 -2.25
N GLU A 96 -7.79 12.64 -2.63
CA GLU A 96 -6.95 13.82 -2.86
C GLU A 96 -6.29 14.32 -1.57
N LYS A 97 -7.07 14.40 -0.49
CA LYS A 97 -6.58 14.87 0.82
C LYS A 97 -5.56 13.88 1.38
N ALA A 98 -5.85 12.58 1.28
CA ALA A 98 -4.93 11.55 1.78
C ALA A 98 -3.58 11.61 1.06
N VAL A 99 -3.59 11.69 -0.28
CA VAL A 99 -2.35 11.79 -1.08
C VAL A 99 -1.57 13.07 -0.78
N LYS A 100 -2.24 14.24 -0.72
CA LYS A 100 -1.57 15.53 -0.43
C LYS A 100 -0.88 15.55 0.93
N VAL A 101 -1.48 14.89 1.91
CA VAL A 101 -1.00 14.92 3.29
C VAL A 101 0.06 13.84 3.51
N ALA A 102 -0.17 12.62 3.04
CA ALA A 102 0.78 11.51 3.16
C ALA A 102 2.05 11.71 2.32
N LYS A 103 1.94 12.42 1.18
CA LYS A 103 3.02 12.64 0.21
C LYS A 103 3.81 11.36 -0.12
N PRO A 104 3.12 10.26 -0.52
CA PRO A 104 3.80 9.02 -0.85
C PRO A 104 4.59 9.18 -2.15
N LYS A 105 5.54 8.27 -2.40
CA LYS A 105 6.21 8.19 -3.72
C LYS A 105 5.26 7.65 -4.78
N LEU A 106 4.35 6.75 -4.36
CA LEU A 106 3.33 6.14 -5.20
C LEU A 106 1.99 6.12 -4.47
N ALA A 107 0.94 6.60 -5.12
CA ALA A 107 -0.43 6.40 -4.70
C ALA A 107 -1.11 5.34 -5.61
N ILE A 108 -1.82 4.39 -5.01
CA ILE A 108 -2.54 3.33 -5.70
C ILE A 108 -4.02 3.45 -5.32
N LEU A 109 -4.85 3.65 -6.33
CA LEU A 109 -6.32 3.70 -6.17
C LEU A 109 -6.87 2.31 -6.47
N GLN A 110 -7.34 1.60 -5.46
CA GLN A 110 -7.88 0.26 -5.64
C GLN A 110 -9.29 0.33 -6.24
N ASN A 111 -9.53 -0.45 -7.31
CA ASN A 111 -10.81 -0.54 -8.03
C ASN A 111 -11.40 0.84 -8.38
N SER A 112 -10.56 1.74 -8.90
CA SER A 112 -10.92 3.11 -9.29
C SER A 112 -10.79 3.31 -10.80
N THR A 113 -10.93 4.55 -11.29
CA THR A 113 -10.84 4.88 -12.72
C THR A 113 -9.53 5.57 -13.08
N LEU A 114 -9.06 5.37 -14.32
CA LEU A 114 -7.85 6.02 -14.83
C LEU A 114 -7.98 7.55 -14.81
N ASP A 115 -9.15 8.08 -15.14
CA ASP A 115 -9.41 9.52 -15.12
C ASP A 115 -9.24 10.09 -13.70
N ARG A 116 -9.70 9.36 -12.69
CA ARG A 116 -9.51 9.74 -11.29
C ARG A 116 -8.03 9.77 -10.90
N SER A 117 -7.26 8.74 -11.32
CA SER A 117 -5.81 8.71 -11.06
C SER A 117 -5.08 9.91 -11.70
N ARG A 118 -5.43 10.26 -12.94
CA ARG A 118 -4.86 11.41 -13.65
C ARG A 118 -5.23 12.74 -13.01
N GLU A 119 -6.46 12.86 -12.52
CA GLU A 119 -6.91 14.04 -11.79
C GLU A 119 -6.07 14.26 -10.52
N ILE A 120 -5.91 13.21 -9.70
CA ILE A 120 -5.14 13.28 -8.45
C ILE A 120 -3.67 13.55 -8.75
N GLN A 121 -3.08 12.87 -9.73
CA GLN A 121 -1.70 13.09 -10.13
C GLN A 121 -1.46 14.54 -10.57
N ARG A 122 -2.35 15.14 -11.40
CA ARG A 122 -2.23 16.56 -11.79
C ARG A 122 -2.31 17.50 -10.59
N LYS A 123 -3.22 17.22 -9.64
CA LYS A 123 -3.46 18.10 -8.48
C LYS A 123 -2.38 17.99 -7.40
N THR A 124 -1.68 16.86 -7.32
CA THR A 124 -0.75 16.56 -6.22
C THR A 124 0.70 16.46 -6.66
N GLY A 125 0.95 16.23 -7.96
CA GLY A 125 2.27 15.91 -8.49
C GLY A 125 2.78 14.51 -8.12
N ILE A 126 1.99 13.73 -7.37
CA ILE A 126 2.36 12.39 -6.93
C ILE A 126 1.97 11.37 -7.99
N GLN A 127 2.88 10.45 -8.30
CA GLN A 127 2.58 9.34 -9.21
C GLN A 127 1.41 8.54 -8.66
N THR A 128 0.33 8.47 -9.44
CA THR A 128 -0.92 7.83 -9.03
C THR A 128 -1.33 6.81 -10.08
N ILE A 129 -1.60 5.58 -9.67
CA ILE A 129 -2.03 4.50 -10.55
C ILE A 129 -3.32 3.86 -10.04
N VAL A 130 -4.00 3.13 -10.92
CA VAL A 130 -5.15 2.30 -10.56
C VAL A 130 -4.69 0.86 -10.45
N ALA A 131 -5.16 0.16 -9.42
CA ALA A 131 -4.97 -1.29 -9.31
C ALA A 131 -6.34 -1.98 -9.20
N ASN A 132 -6.60 -2.85 -10.18
CA ASN A 132 -7.74 -3.75 -10.19
C ASN A 132 -7.30 -5.16 -9.80
N ALA A 133 -8.25 -6.07 -9.57
CA ALA A 133 -7.95 -7.48 -9.36
C ALA A 133 -7.02 -8.04 -10.45
N GLY A 134 -5.98 -8.77 -10.04
CA GLY A 134 -4.93 -9.29 -10.93
C GLY A 134 -3.77 -8.32 -11.20
N THR A 135 -3.85 -7.06 -10.77
CA THR A 135 -2.75 -6.10 -10.95
C THR A 135 -1.56 -6.49 -10.06
N VAL A 136 -0.36 -6.54 -10.64
CA VAL A 136 0.89 -6.83 -9.94
C VAL A 136 1.81 -5.62 -10.03
N ILE A 137 2.33 -5.17 -8.88
CA ILE A 137 3.19 -4.00 -8.77
C ILE A 137 4.48 -4.39 -8.05
N ASN A 138 5.61 -4.16 -8.71
CA ASN A 138 6.92 -4.28 -8.11
C ASN A 138 7.31 -2.98 -7.40
N LEU A 139 7.63 -3.07 -6.11
CA LEU A 139 7.92 -1.89 -5.28
C LEU A 139 9.38 -1.44 -5.33
N ALA A 140 10.27 -2.14 -6.03
CA ALA A 140 11.70 -1.82 -6.05
C ALA A 140 11.99 -0.36 -6.46
N ALA A 141 11.28 0.17 -7.45
CA ALA A 141 11.42 1.54 -7.93
C ALA A 141 10.97 2.60 -6.90
N TYR A 142 10.06 2.22 -6.00
CA TYR A 142 9.44 3.09 -5.01
C TYR A 142 10.05 2.91 -3.60
N SER A 143 11.01 2.01 -3.48
CA SER A 143 11.69 1.68 -2.22
C SER A 143 12.46 2.87 -1.63
N ALA A 144 12.78 2.79 -0.34
CA ALA A 144 13.69 3.72 0.33
C ALA A 144 15.10 3.75 -0.30
N ARG A 145 15.48 2.65 -0.97
CA ARG A 145 16.83 2.39 -1.48
C ARG A 145 17.04 2.79 -2.94
N SER A 146 16.01 3.26 -3.65
CA SER A 146 16.14 3.71 -5.05
C SER A 146 16.99 4.98 -5.24
N GLY A 147 17.65 5.48 -4.18
CA GLY A 147 18.64 6.56 -4.23
C GLY A 147 20.11 6.13 -4.44
N GLN A 148 20.44 4.84 -4.59
CA GLN A 148 21.82 4.41 -4.86
C GLN A 148 21.98 3.76 -6.24
N THR A 149 22.10 4.60 -7.26
CA THR A 149 23.07 4.39 -8.36
C THR A 149 23.45 5.75 -8.93
N ARG A 150 24.37 6.46 -8.26
CA ARG A 150 25.38 7.29 -8.95
C ARG A 150 26.67 6.51 -8.82
N LEU A 151 26.95 5.65 -9.78
CA LEU A 151 28.33 5.26 -10.05
C LEU A 151 28.94 6.43 -10.82
N VAL A 152 29.90 7.06 -10.16
CA VAL A 152 30.90 7.95 -10.75
C VAL A 152 31.85 7.09 -11.58
#